data_AF-A0AB39ZBC9-F1
#
_entry.id   AF-A0AB39ZBC9-F1
#
_cell.length_a   1.000
_cell.length_b   1.000
_cell.length_c   1.000
_cell.angle_alpha   90.00
_cell.angle_beta   90.00
_cell.angle_gamma   90.00
#
_symmetry.space_group_name_H-M   'P 1'
#
loop_
_entity.id
_entity.type
_entity.pdbx_description
1 polymer ?
#
loop_
_entity_poly.entity_id
_entity_poly.type
_entity_poly.pdbx_seq_one_letter_code
_entity_poly.pdbx_strand_id
1 'polypeptide(L)' 'MKCLALLVLLVLLITLFSGSSEGSFCPCDLKTKGTEVCGSNGVTYKNRCEFECTQRDYKKLGRTLNIQKDGSCN' A
#
# COMPACT_ATOMS: atom_id res chain seq x y z
N MET A 1 34.55 -26.69 9.90
CA MET A 1 33.60 -26.31 10.97
C MET A 1 33.34 -24.80 11.04
N LYS A 2 34.37 -23.94 11.04
CA LYS A 2 34.19 -22.47 11.14
C LYS A 2 33.52 -21.83 9.91
N CYS A 3 33.84 -22.27 8.69
CA CYS A 3 33.17 -21.78 7.47
C CYS A 3 31.70 -22.19 7.40
N LEU A 4 31.36 -23.41 7.86
CA LEU A 4 29.97 -23.88 7.92
C LEU A 4 29.13 -23.03 8.88
N ALA A 5 29.67 -22.70 10.06
CA ALA A 5 29.00 -21.82 11.01
C ALA A 5 28.78 -20.40 10.44
N LEU A 6 29.73 -19.88 9.67
CA LEU A 6 29.67 -18.55 9.07
C LEU A 6 28.63 -18.48 7.93
N LEU A 7 28.52 -19.55 7.13
CA LEU A 7 27.49 -19.68 6.09
C LEU A 7 26.09 -19.78 6.68
N VAL A 8 25.92 -20.53 7.78
CA VAL A 8 24.63 -20.66 8.47
C VAL A 8 24.17 -19.31 9.05
N LEU A 9 25.09 -18.53 9.63
CA LEU A 9 24.77 -17.20 10.16
C LEU A 9 24.36 -16.22 9.06
N LEU A 10 25.03 -16.24 7.91
CA LEU A 10 24.66 -15.41 6.75
C LEU A 10 23.26 -15.74 6.22
N VAL A 11 22.94 -17.02 6.09
CA VAL A 11 21.59 -17.46 5.65
C VAL A 11 20.53 -17.05 6.67
N LEU A 12 20.80 -17.18 7.97
CA LEU A 12 19.89 -16.77 9.04
C LEU A 12 19.62 -15.26 9.02
N LEU A 13 20.62 -14.45 8.68
CA LEU A 13 20.45 -13.02 8.51
C LEU A 13 19.57 -12.73 7.28
N ILE A 14 19.83 -13.36 6.14
CA ILE A 14 19.07 -13.14 4.89
C ILE A 14 17.59 -13.51 5.04
N THR A 15 17.25 -14.59 5.76
CA THR A 15 15.85 -15.00 5.97
C THR A 15 15.08 -14.01 6.85
N LEU A 16 15.74 -13.31 7.78
CA LEU A 16 15.13 -12.24 8.58
C LEU A 16 14.81 -10.98 7.77
N PHE A 17 15.48 -10.76 6.63
CA PHE A 17 15.27 -9.60 5.77
C PHE A 17 14.36 -9.86 4.56
N SER A 18 13.80 -11.07 4.44
CA SER A 18 12.86 -11.40 3.38
C SER A 18 11.48 -10.76 3.65
N GLY A 19 11.42 -9.43 3.54
CA GLY A 19 10.17 -8.69 3.48
C GLY A 19 9.53 -8.88 2.11
N SER A 20 8.50 -9.70 2.03
CA SER A 20 7.69 -9.82 0.82
C SER A 20 6.87 -8.54 0.64
N SER A 21 7.22 -7.73 -0.36
CA SER A 21 6.35 -6.66 -0.86
C SER A 21 5.23 -7.29 -1.67
N GLU A 22 4.18 -7.75 -0.97
CA GLU A 22 2.93 -8.17 -1.57
C GLU A 22 2.23 -6.93 -2.15
N GLY A 23 2.49 -6.64 -3.44
CA GLY A 23 1.76 -5.64 -4.18
C GLY A 23 0.25 -5.95 -4.08
N SER A 24 -0.51 -5.03 -3.50
CA SER A 24 -1.96 -5.17 -3.38
C SER A 24 -2.60 -5.12 -4.76
N PHE A 25 -3.07 -6.27 -5.26
CA PHE A 25 -3.91 -6.28 -6.45
C PHE A 25 -5.25 -5.61 -6.14
N CYS A 26 -5.51 -4.47 -6.80
CA CYS A 26 -6.76 -3.73 -6.74
C CYS A 26 -7.26 -3.46 -8.17
N PRO A 27 -8.15 -4.30 -8.70
CA PRO A 27 -8.78 -4.01 -9.97
C PRO A 27 -9.75 -2.83 -9.79
N CYS A 28 -9.46 -1.70 -10.44
CA CYS A 28 -10.36 -0.56 -10.54
C CYS A 28 -10.61 -0.24 -12.01
N ASP A 29 -11.88 -0.10 -12.38
CA ASP A 29 -12.25 0.40 -13.70
C ASP A 29 -12.04 1.92 -13.73
N LEU A 30 -10.98 2.36 -14.40
CA LEU A 30 -10.60 3.77 -14.50
C LEU A 30 -11.56 4.59 -15.38
N LYS A 31 -12.54 3.98 -16.06
CA LYS A 31 -13.45 4.70 -16.97
C LYS A 31 -14.53 5.51 -16.27
N THR A 32 -14.75 5.38 -14.97
CA THR A 32 -15.72 6.22 -14.25
C THR A 32 -15.19 7.65 -14.11
N LYS A 33 -15.42 8.45 -15.14
CA LYS A 33 -15.13 9.90 -15.16
C LYS A 33 -16.17 10.62 -14.29
N GLY A 34 -15.72 11.39 -13.29
CA GLY A 34 -16.58 12.33 -12.56
C GLY A 34 -16.99 11.97 -11.13
N THR A 35 -16.24 11.11 -10.43
CA THR A 35 -16.47 10.82 -8.99
C THR A 35 -15.20 11.02 -8.17
N GLU A 36 -14.47 12.11 -8.45
CA GLU A 36 -13.26 12.45 -7.69
C GLU A 36 -13.58 12.55 -6.20
N VAL A 37 -12.62 12.17 -5.36
CA VAL A 37 -12.71 12.30 -3.91
C VAL A 37 -11.40 12.82 -3.35
N CYS A 38 -11.48 13.67 -2.33
CA CYS A 38 -10.32 14.15 -1.59
C CYS A 38 -10.12 13.25 -0.38
N GLY A 39 -8.95 12.63 -0.25
CA GLY A 39 -8.58 11.88 0.94
C GLY A 39 -8.13 12.78 2.09
N SER A 40 -8.20 12.27 3.32
CA SER A 40 -7.71 12.95 4.53
C SER A 40 -6.20 13.19 4.55
N ASN A 41 -5.48 12.64 3.57
CA ASN A 41 -4.07 12.87 3.27
C ASN A 41 -3.84 14.03 2.29
N GLY A 42 -4.90 14.73 1.85
CA GLY A 42 -4.81 15.82 0.87
C GLY A 42 -4.59 15.36 -0.57
N VAL A 43 -4.77 14.07 -0.87
CA VAL A 43 -4.64 13.53 -2.22
C VAL A 43 -6.02 13.44 -2.88
N THR A 44 -6.15 13.98 -4.10
CA THR A 44 -7.32 13.77 -4.95
C THR A 44 -7.21 12.42 -5.65
N TYR A 45 -8.23 11.59 -5.51
CA TYR A 45 -8.38 10.31 -6.21
C TYR A 45 -9.37 10.49 -7.37
N LYS A 46 -9.10 9.88 -8.54
CA LYS A 46 -9.92 10.07 -9.75
C LYS A 46 -11.33 9.52 -9.59
N ASN A 47 -11.45 8.50 -8.75
CA ASN A 47 -12.71 7.92 -8.35
C ASN A 47 -12.59 7.28 -6.96
N ARG A 48 -13.73 6.91 -6.40
CA ARG A 48 -13.81 6.22 -5.10
C ARG A 48 -13.08 4.87 -5.07
N CYS A 49 -13.03 4.12 -6.18
CA CYS A 49 -12.32 2.83 -6.21
C CYS A 49 -10.82 3.01 -5.99
N GLU A 50 -10.21 4.00 -6.64
CA GLU A 50 -8.80 4.33 -6.47
C GLU A 50 -8.48 4.74 -5.02
N PHE A 51 -9.37 5.53 -4.41
CA PHE A 51 -9.31 5.86 -2.99
C PHE A 51 -9.36 4.60 -2.11
N GLU A 52 -10.32 3.71 -2.35
CA GLU A 52 -10.52 2.49 -1.56
C GLU A 52 -9.36 1.50 -1.68
N CYS A 53 -8.70 1.43 -2.85
CA CYS A 53 -7.48 0.65 -2.98
C CYS A 53 -6.37 1.19 -2.07
N THR A 54 -6.12 2.49 -2.13
CA THR A 54 -5.12 3.12 -1.27
C THR A 54 -5.49 2.97 0.20
N GLN A 55 -6.77 3.07 0.54
CA GLN A 55 -7.27 2.86 1.89
C GLN A 55 -6.98 1.43 2.39
N ARG A 56 -7.07 0.41 1.53
CA ARG A 56 -6.71 -0.97 1.88
C ARG A 56 -5.23 -1.08 2.26
N ASP A 57 -4.36 -0.39 1.54
CA ASP A 57 -2.93 -0.39 1.84
C ASP A 57 -2.61 0.34 3.15
N TYR A 58 -3.30 1.44 3.42
CA TYR A 58 -3.23 2.11 4.72
C TYR A 58 -3.65 1.16 5.85
N LYS A 59 -4.76 0.42 5.68
CA LYS A 59 -5.24 -0.55 6.67
C LYS A 59 -4.22 -1.67 6.93
N LYS A 60 -3.55 -2.20 5.91
CA LYS A 60 -2.47 -3.20 6.07
C LYS A 60 -1.31 -2.67 6.90
N LEU A 61 -1.05 -1.36 6.84
CA LEU A 61 -0.02 -0.68 7.61
C LEU A 61 -0.51 -0.19 8.99
N GLY A 62 -1.75 -0.52 9.40
CA GLY A 62 -2.34 -0.03 10.65
C GLY A 62 -2.64 1.48 10.64
N ARG A 63 -2.76 2.08 9.45
CA ARG A 63 -3.07 3.50 9.26
C ARG A 63 -4.52 3.68 8.80
N THR A 64 -5.07 4.86 9.05
CA THR A 64 -6.42 5.22 8.62
C THR A 64 -6.35 6.27 7.52
N LEU A 65 -7.12 6.08 6.45
CA LEU A 65 -7.33 7.03 5.38
C LEU A 65 -8.84 7.17 5.17
N ASN A 66 -9.36 8.39 5.31
CA ASN A 66 -10.78 8.68 5.17
C ASN A 66 -11.01 9.62 3.98
N ILE A 67 -12.23 9.66 3.47
CA ILE A 67 -12.64 10.72 2.53
C ILE A 67 -12.82 12.00 3.35
N GLN A 68 -12.14 13.07 2.96
CA GLN A 68 -12.26 14.39 3.54
C GLN A 68 -13.44 15.16 2.94
N LYS A 69 -13.56 15.16 1.60
CA LYS A 69 -14.69 15.72 0.86
C LYS A 69 -14.89 15.00 -0.47
N ASP A 70 -16.11 15.04 -0.99
CA ASP A 70 -16.36 14.71 -2.38
C ASP A 70 -15.74 15.78 -3.30
N GLY A 71 -15.25 15.36 -4.47
CA GLY A 71 -14.50 16.20 -5.39
C GLY A 71 -13.01 16.32 -5.05
N SER A 72 -12.28 17.12 -5.84
CA SER A 72 -10.86 17.37 -5.65
C SER A 72 -10.55 18.13 -4.35
N CYS A 73 -9.34 17.98 -3.83
CA CYS A 73 -8.87 18.67 -2.63
C CYS A 73 -8.75 20.20 -2.79
N ASN A 74 -8.53 20.68 -4.02
CA ASN A 74 -8.41 22.12 -4.33
C ASN A 74 -9.73 22.89 -4.17
#